data_AF-A0A228Q158-F1
#
_entry.id   AF-A0A228Q158-F1
#
_cell.length_a   1.000
_cell.length_b   1.000
_cell.length_c   1.000
_cell.angle_alpha   90.00
_cell.angle_beta   90.00
_cell.angle_gamma   90.00
#
_symmetry.space_group_name_H-M   'P 1'
#
loop_
_entity.id
_entity.type
_entity.pdbx_description
1 polymer ?
#
loop_
_entity_poly.entity_id
_entity_poly.type
_entity_poly.pdbx_seq_one_letter_code
_entity_poly.pdbx_strand_id
1 'polypeptide(L)'
;MSYIIQNVHGPAPLGVGERKWGDATEIDFGAMTSCIALVEQTPGQPTLVRGVHLSIVSPDGTKVCDSAADVAGQVETIMQQSGDMRACLGRIDLWQANESQEVQDFFVGLMMSLDMINWVRVPDGNLRVRIHGGVMEYQKGTDAWARV
;
A
#
# COMPACT_ATOMS: atom_id res chain seq x y z
N MET A 1 16.01 0.05 7.96
CA MET A 1 15.42 0.97 8.97
C MET A 1 14.11 1.46 8.38
N SER A 2 12.99 1.21 9.05
CA SER A 2 11.67 1.70 8.66
C SER A 2 11.62 3.21 8.91
N TYR A 3 11.36 4.00 7.86
CA TYR A 3 11.25 5.46 7.99
C TYR A 3 9.80 5.86 8.26
N ILE A 4 9.61 6.68 9.30
CA ILE A 4 8.43 7.54 9.43
C ILE A 4 8.80 8.84 8.73
N ILE A 5 8.12 9.18 7.62
CA ILE A 5 8.34 10.48 6.95
C ILE A 5 7.77 11.57 7.85
N GLN A 6 8.64 12.39 8.44
CA GLN A 6 8.28 13.61 9.16
C GLN A 6 8.17 14.84 8.24
N ASN A 7 8.53 14.71 6.96
CA ASN A 7 8.61 15.84 6.03
C ASN A 7 7.43 15.85 5.06
N VAL A 8 6.37 16.54 5.47
CA VAL A 8 5.19 16.83 4.67
C VAL A 8 5.38 18.19 4.01
N HIS A 9 5.53 18.23 2.68
CA HIS A 9 5.48 19.50 1.94
C HIS A 9 4.02 19.88 1.66
N GLY A 10 3.52 20.90 2.37
CA GLY A 10 2.18 21.46 2.20
C GLY A 10 1.12 20.90 3.17
N PRO A 11 -0.10 21.47 3.20
CA PRO A 11 -1.22 20.92 3.97
C PRO A 11 -1.62 19.56 3.37
N ALA A 12 -1.14 18.45 3.95
CA ALA A 12 -1.39 17.11 3.43
C ALA A 12 -2.87 16.69 3.53
N PRO A 13 -3.59 16.52 2.40
CA PRO A 13 -5.05 16.43 2.38
C PRO A 13 -5.57 14.98 2.49
N LEU A 14 -5.29 14.24 3.57
CA LEU A 14 -5.92 12.93 3.84
C LEU A 14 -6.15 12.75 5.34
N GLY A 15 -7.37 12.40 5.75
CA GLY A 15 -7.51 11.52 6.89
C GLY A 15 -7.47 10.11 6.31
N VAL A 16 -6.51 9.26 6.70
CA VAL A 16 -6.50 7.77 6.72
C VAL A 16 -5.41 7.36 7.71
N GLY A 17 -5.67 6.34 8.52
CA GLY A 17 -5.03 6.11 9.81
C GLY A 17 -3.52 5.94 9.90
N GLU A 18 -2.83 5.48 8.86
CA GLU A 18 -1.36 5.38 8.89
C GLU A 18 -0.78 5.65 7.49
N ARG A 19 -0.26 6.86 7.31
CA ARG A 19 0.37 7.33 6.07
C ARG A 19 1.87 7.06 6.10
N LYS A 20 2.31 5.93 5.55
CA LYS A 20 3.75 5.67 5.31
C LYS A 20 3.92 5.31 3.83
N TRP A 21 4.69 6.13 3.12
CA TRP A 21 5.24 5.76 1.83
C TRP A 21 6.72 6.10 1.78
N GLY A 22 7.46 5.50 0.86
CA GLY A 22 8.88 5.77 0.69
C GLY A 22 9.54 4.74 -0.21
N ASP A 23 10.74 5.07 -0.66
CA ASP A 23 11.58 4.18 -1.46
C ASP A 23 12.64 3.56 -0.55
N ALA A 24 12.75 2.23 -0.55
CA ALA A 24 13.76 1.52 0.23
C ALA A 24 14.14 0.19 -0.44
N THR A 25 15.33 -0.32 -0.13
CA THR A 25 15.74 -1.68 -0.55
C THR A 25 14.82 -2.74 0.05
N GLU A 26 14.24 -2.44 1.21
CA GLU A 26 13.23 -3.23 1.89
C GLU A 26 12.34 -2.30 2.73
N ILE A 27 11.03 -2.49 2.65
CA ILE A 27 10.03 -1.81 3.48
C ILE A 27 9.48 -2.82 4.47
N ASP A 28 9.50 -2.45 5.75
CA ASP A 28 8.76 -3.12 6.82
C ASP A 28 7.54 -2.27 7.15
N PHE A 29 6.36 -2.78 6.78
CA PHE A 29 5.08 -2.14 7.06
C PHE A 29 4.66 -2.33 8.51
N GLY A 30 5.34 -3.20 9.26
CA GLY A 30 4.93 -3.59 10.60
C GLY A 30 3.65 -4.42 10.57
N ALA A 31 2.91 -4.41 11.68
CA ALA A 31 1.68 -5.16 11.83
C ALA A 31 0.55 -4.57 10.97
N MET A 32 0.16 -5.29 9.93
CA MET A 32 -0.99 -4.98 9.08
C MET A 32 -2.26 -5.52 9.75
N THR A 33 -3.25 -4.66 9.98
CA THR A 33 -4.55 -5.05 10.56
C THR A 33 -5.68 -4.55 9.68
N SER A 34 -6.24 -5.41 8.83
CA SER A 34 -7.22 -5.03 7.80
C SER A 34 -6.69 -4.04 6.74
N CYS A 35 -5.38 -3.90 6.66
CA CYS A 35 -4.71 -2.97 5.76
C CYS A 35 -4.29 -3.63 4.44
N ILE A 36 -4.02 -2.79 3.45
CA ILE A 36 -3.31 -3.16 2.22
C ILE A 36 -2.05 -2.32 2.07
N ALA A 37 -1.03 -2.91 1.46
CA ALA A 37 0.16 -2.25 1.00
C ALA A 37 0.14 -2.27 -0.53
N LEU A 38 0.20 -1.08 -1.13
CA LEU A 38 0.44 -0.92 -2.56
C LEU A 38 1.94 -0.75 -2.75
N VAL A 39 2.54 -1.55 -3.61
CA VAL A 39 3.98 -1.52 -3.84
C VAL A 39 4.26 -1.49 -5.32
N GLU A 40 5.34 -0.81 -5.69
CA GLU A 40 5.90 -0.80 -7.04
C GLU A 40 7.42 -0.82 -6.94
N GLN A 41 8.09 -1.24 -8.01
CA GLN A 41 9.50 -0.93 -8.16
C GLN A 41 9.65 0.59 -8.32
N THR A 42 10.54 1.21 -7.55
CA THR A 42 10.73 2.66 -7.62
C THR A 42 11.16 3.06 -9.04
N PRO A 43 10.43 3.98 -9.71
CA PRO A 43 10.80 4.45 -11.05
C PRO A 43 12.24 4.97 -11.11
N GLY A 44 13.03 4.46 -12.06
CA GLY A 44 14.43 4.82 -12.23
C GLY A 44 15.39 4.26 -11.17
N GLN A 45 14.91 3.51 -10.18
CA GLN A 45 15.73 2.92 -9.10
C GLN A 45 15.39 1.44 -8.92
N PRO A 46 15.91 0.55 -9.78
CA PRO A 46 15.46 -0.85 -9.86
C PRO A 46 15.80 -1.71 -8.63
N THR A 47 16.62 -1.22 -7.72
CA THR A 47 16.95 -1.90 -6.46
C THR A 47 16.07 -1.48 -5.29
N LEU A 48 15.16 -0.51 -5.51
CA LEU A 48 14.28 0.01 -4.48
C LEU A 48 12.83 -0.39 -4.77
N VAL A 49 12.10 -0.62 -3.68
CA VAL A 49 10.66 -0.73 -3.67
C VAL A 49 10.09 0.56 -3.12
N ARG A 50 9.06 1.06 -3.80
CA ARG A 50 8.14 2.06 -3.27
C ARG A 50 6.98 1.33 -2.64
N GLY A 51 6.55 1.77 -1.46
CA GLY A 51 5.36 1.23 -0.80
C GLY A 51 4.43 2.33 -0.34
N VAL A 52 3.13 2.06 -0.31
CA VAL A 52 2.08 2.90 0.25
C VAL A 52 1.20 2.02 1.14
N HIS A 53 1.11 2.35 2.43
CA HIS A 53 0.21 1.68 3.37
C HIS A 53 -1.17 2.36 3.37
N LEU A 54 -2.24 1.60 3.16
CA LEU A 54 -3.63 2.06 3.26
C LEU A 54 -4.41 1.21 4.27
N SER A 55 -5.24 1.89 5.07
CA SER A 55 -6.14 1.26 6.05
C SER A 55 -7.57 1.75 5.81
N ILE A 56 -8.56 0.87 6.00
CA ILE A 56 -9.99 1.25 5.96
C ILE A 56 -10.41 1.97 7.25
N VAL A 57 -9.64 1.84 8.33
CA VAL A 57 -9.93 2.43 9.64
C VAL A 57 -8.77 3.29 10.14
N SER A 58 -9.08 4.42 10.76
CA SER A 58 -8.11 5.19 11.52
C SER A 58 -7.76 4.48 12.84
N PRO A 59 -6.68 4.86 13.55
CA PRO A 59 -6.30 4.22 14.80
C PRO A 59 -7.38 4.33 15.89
N ASP A 60 -8.29 5.30 15.77
CA ASP A 60 -9.46 5.48 16.64
C ASP A 60 -10.72 4.69 16.19
N GLY A 61 -10.63 3.93 15.10
CA GLY A 61 -11.71 3.09 14.59
C GLY A 61 -12.70 3.78 13.64
N THR A 62 -12.50 5.07 13.33
CA THR A 62 -13.32 5.77 12.33
C THR A 62 -13.08 5.16 10.94
N LYS A 63 -14.15 4.83 10.21
CA LYS A 63 -14.04 4.37 8.82
C LYS A 63 -13.51 5.53 7.98
N VAL A 64 -12.45 5.27 7.22
CA VAL A 64 -11.79 6.29 6.44
C VAL A 64 -11.99 6.06 4.95
N CYS A 65 -13.20 6.37 4.51
CA CYS A 65 -13.48 6.75 3.13
C CYS A 65 -14.12 8.12 3.23
N ASP A 66 -13.29 9.16 3.08
CA ASP A 66 -13.75 10.52 2.91
C ASP A 66 -13.52 10.87 1.44
N SER A 67 -14.60 10.95 0.68
CA SER A 67 -14.55 11.38 -0.72
C SER A 67 -13.95 12.78 -0.88
N ALA A 68 -13.96 13.63 0.16
CA ALA A 68 -13.31 14.94 0.15
C ALA A 68 -11.77 14.86 0.27
N ALA A 69 -11.22 13.73 0.69
CA ALA A 69 -9.79 13.55 0.91
C ALA A 69 -9.01 13.16 -0.37
N ASP A 70 -9.67 12.84 -1.49
CA ASP A 70 -9.03 12.42 -2.76
C ASP A 70 -7.83 11.47 -2.55
N VAL A 71 -8.09 10.37 -1.83
CA VAL A 71 -7.05 9.36 -1.51
C VAL A 71 -6.50 8.75 -2.79
N ALA A 72 -7.37 8.49 -3.76
CA ALA A 72 -6.98 7.89 -5.04
C ALA A 72 -6.02 8.78 -5.82
N GLY A 73 -6.34 10.08 -6.00
CA GLY A 73 -5.47 11.00 -6.73
C GLY A 73 -4.08 11.18 -6.10
N GLN A 74 -3.99 11.06 -4.77
CA GLN A 74 -2.70 11.12 -4.07
C GLN A 74 -1.88 9.85 -4.27
N VAL A 75 -2.49 8.68 -4.20
CA VAL A 75 -1.80 7.42 -4.49
C VAL A 75 -1.34 7.40 -5.95
N GLU A 76 -2.15 7.85 -6.89
CA GLU A 76 -1.79 7.98 -8.31
C GLU A 76 -0.60 8.93 -8.53
N THR A 77 -0.54 10.02 -7.77
CA THR A 77 0.59 10.97 -7.82
C THR A 77 1.88 10.33 -7.28
N ILE A 78 1.78 9.53 -6.22
CA ILE A 78 2.92 8.82 -5.61
C ILE A 78 3.40 7.68 -6.51
N MET A 79 2.45 6.89 -7.02
CA MET A 79 2.65 5.73 -7.88
C MET A 79 2.36 6.11 -9.34
N GLN A 80 3.25 6.92 -9.92
CA GLN A 80 3.16 7.44 -11.30
C GLN A 80 2.87 6.32 -12.30
N GLN A 81 2.02 6.52 -13.32
CA GLN A 81 1.62 5.49 -14.29
C GLN A 81 2.78 4.70 -14.96
N SER A 82 4.00 5.22 -14.97
CA SER A 82 5.20 4.50 -15.48
C SER A 82 5.88 3.59 -14.45
N GLY A 83 5.25 3.31 -13.31
CA GLY A 83 5.78 2.42 -12.29
C GLY A 83 5.67 0.95 -12.72
N ASP A 84 6.78 0.23 -12.64
CA ASP A 84 6.86 -1.19 -12.99
C ASP A 84 6.62 -2.09 -11.75
N MET A 85 6.27 -3.36 -12.00
CA MET A 85 6.14 -4.41 -10.98
C MET A 85 5.18 -4.04 -9.83
N ARG A 86 3.95 -3.66 -10.19
CA ARG A 86 2.95 -3.26 -9.20
C ARG A 86 2.29 -4.45 -8.53
N ALA A 87 2.11 -4.35 -7.21
CA ALA A 87 1.32 -5.30 -6.46
C ALA A 87 0.56 -4.67 -5.30
N CYS A 88 -0.62 -5.23 -5.03
CA CYS A 88 -1.38 -5.00 -3.82
C CYS A 88 -1.22 -6.21 -2.91
N LEU A 89 -0.78 -6.00 -1.66
CA LEU A 89 -0.60 -7.05 -0.66
C LEU A 89 -1.40 -6.72 0.59
N GLY A 90 -2.11 -7.68 1.16
CA GLY A 90 -2.79 -7.47 2.45
C GLY A 90 -4.07 -8.26 2.60
N ARG A 91 -4.93 -7.77 3.49
CA ARG A 91 -6.32 -8.24 3.68
C ARG A 91 -7.24 -7.75 2.58
N ILE A 92 -6.89 -8.02 1.33
CA ILE A 92 -7.66 -7.67 0.13
C ILE A 92 -9.11 -8.19 0.23
N ASP A 93 -9.30 -9.34 0.88
CA ASP A 93 -10.62 -9.91 1.16
C ASP A 93 -11.54 -8.94 1.92
N LEU A 94 -11.00 -8.16 2.87
CA LEU A 94 -11.77 -7.19 3.64
C LEU A 94 -12.12 -5.92 2.88
N TRP A 95 -11.36 -5.59 1.83
CA TRP A 95 -11.65 -4.49 0.93
C TRP A 95 -12.69 -4.91 -0.11
N GLN A 96 -12.55 -6.10 -0.70
CA GLN A 96 -13.49 -6.64 -1.70
C GLN A 96 -14.85 -7.01 -1.10
N ALA A 97 -14.89 -7.55 0.12
CA ALA A 97 -16.11 -7.97 0.79
C ALA A 97 -16.59 -6.95 1.85
N ASN A 98 -16.15 -5.69 1.77
CA ASN A 98 -16.55 -4.68 2.74
C ASN A 98 -18.07 -4.42 2.69
N GLU A 99 -18.72 -4.23 3.84
CA GLU A 99 -20.15 -3.91 3.86
C GLU A 99 -20.47 -2.55 3.21
N SER A 100 -19.50 -1.63 3.15
CA SER A 100 -19.66 -0.35 2.49
C SER A 100 -19.38 -0.46 1.00
N GLN A 101 -20.38 -0.16 0.17
CA GLN A 101 -20.20 -0.07 -1.29
C GLN A 101 -19.17 1.00 -1.67
N GLU A 102 -19.10 2.10 -0.92
CA GLU A 102 -18.11 3.17 -1.14
C GLU A 102 -16.67 2.67 -1.00
N VAL A 103 -16.40 1.80 -0.01
CA VAL A 103 -15.07 1.20 0.18
C VAL A 103 -14.73 0.25 -0.98
N GLN A 104 -15.71 -0.54 -1.42
CA GLN A 104 -15.53 -1.45 -2.55
C GLN A 104 -15.24 -0.68 -3.84
N ASP A 105 -16.03 0.34 -4.14
CA ASP A 105 -15.89 1.17 -5.35
C ASP A 105 -14.57 1.94 -5.34
N PHE A 106 -14.19 2.51 -4.19
CA PHE A 106 -12.87 3.14 -4.01
C PHE A 106 -11.74 2.16 -4.32
N PHE A 107 -11.79 0.96 -3.73
CA PHE A 107 -10.75 -0.04 -3.91
C PHE A 107 -10.64 -0.48 -5.37
N VAL A 108 -11.77 -0.81 -6.00
CA VAL A 108 -11.79 -1.21 -7.43
C VAL A 108 -11.26 -0.07 -8.31
N GLY A 109 -11.73 1.16 -8.09
CA GLY A 109 -11.28 2.32 -8.85
C GLY A 109 -9.78 2.55 -8.73
N LEU A 110 -9.23 2.46 -7.52
CA LEU A 110 -7.81 2.63 -7.26
C LEU A 110 -6.96 1.52 -7.90
N MET A 111 -7.41 0.27 -7.82
CA MET A 111 -6.66 -0.84 -8.44
C MET A 111 -6.67 -0.73 -9.96
N MET A 112 -7.78 -0.26 -10.55
CA MET A 112 -7.87 0.00 -11.99
C MET A 112 -7.00 1.17 -12.42
N SER A 113 -6.99 2.28 -11.68
CA SER A 113 -6.21 3.47 -12.07
C SER A 113 -4.71 3.27 -11.98
N LEU A 114 -4.27 2.39 -11.08
CA LEU A 114 -2.87 1.98 -10.95
C LEU A 114 -2.48 0.82 -11.86
N ASP A 115 -3.37 0.30 -12.71
CA ASP A 115 -3.12 -0.94 -13.49
C ASP A 115 -2.54 -2.05 -12.60
N MET A 116 -3.16 -2.25 -11.43
CA MET A 116 -2.69 -3.19 -10.44
C MET A 116 -3.05 -4.62 -10.87
N ILE A 117 -2.07 -5.38 -11.35
CA ILE A 117 -2.30 -6.73 -11.88
C ILE A 117 -1.97 -7.84 -10.86
N ASN A 118 -1.02 -7.59 -9.95
CA ASN A 118 -0.62 -8.60 -8.94
C ASN A 118 -1.30 -8.33 -7.58
N TRP A 119 -1.97 -9.36 -7.06
CA TRP A 119 -2.81 -9.26 -5.87
C TRP A 119 -2.45 -10.40 -4.92
N VAL A 120 -1.70 -10.10 -3.87
CA VAL A 120 -1.25 -11.10 -2.89
C VAL A 120 -2.07 -10.99 -1.63
N ARG A 121 -2.96 -11.96 -1.42
CA ARG A 121 -3.74 -12.05 -0.18
C ARG A 121 -2.83 -12.55 0.94
N VAL A 122 -2.65 -11.73 1.97
CA VAL A 122 -1.94 -12.11 3.19
C VAL A 122 -2.83 -11.85 4.41
N PRO A 123 -2.83 -12.75 5.41
CA PRO A 123 -3.54 -12.53 6.66
C PRO A 123 -2.94 -11.34 7.43
N ASP A 124 -3.63 -10.92 8.49
CA ASP A 124 -3.09 -9.91 9.40
C ASP A 124 -1.77 -10.38 10.02
N GLY A 125 -0.90 -9.42 10.30
CA GLY A 125 0.43 -9.67 10.83
C GLY A 125 1.49 -8.81 10.15
N ASN A 126 2.76 -9.08 10.48
CA ASN A 126 3.86 -8.28 9.97
C ASN A 126 4.06 -8.52 8.47
N LEU A 127 4.17 -7.44 7.68
CA LEU A 127 4.43 -7.51 6.25
C LEU A 127 5.71 -6.75 5.91
N ARG A 128 6.61 -7.45 5.21
CA ARG A 128 7.83 -6.85 4.63
C ARG A 128 7.85 -7.09 3.12
N VAL A 129 8.38 -6.12 2.38
CA VAL A 129 8.52 -6.18 0.92
C VAL A 129 9.89 -5.67 0.51
N ARG A 130 10.51 -6.29 -0.51
CA ARG A 130 11.81 -5.88 -1.06
C ARG A 130 11.91 -6.15 -2.55
N ILE A 131 12.94 -5.57 -3.19
CA ILE A 131 13.46 -6.07 -4.46
C ILE A 131 14.74 -6.89 -4.18
N HIS A 132 14.77 -8.13 -4.64
CA HIS A 132 15.94 -8.99 -4.54
C HIS A 132 16.15 -9.75 -5.86
N GLY A 133 17.35 -9.63 -6.44
CA GLY A 133 17.67 -10.23 -7.75
C GLY A 133 16.79 -9.72 -8.90
N GLY A 134 16.29 -8.48 -8.81
CA GLY A 134 15.38 -7.89 -9.80
C GLY A 134 13.95 -8.39 -9.73
N VAL A 135 13.56 -9.09 -8.66
CA VAL A 135 12.21 -9.59 -8.43
C VAL A 135 11.66 -8.99 -7.14
N MET A 136 10.37 -8.66 -7.15
CA MET A 136 9.67 -8.26 -5.94
C MET A 136 9.37 -9.48 -5.07
N GLU A 137 9.76 -9.40 -3.80
CA GLU A 137 9.52 -10.43 -2.80
C GLU A 137 8.80 -9.85 -1.59
N TYR A 138 7.98 -10.66 -0.94
CA TYR A 138 7.32 -10.34 0.31
C TYR A 138 7.57 -11.40 1.38
N GLN A 139 7.46 -11.01 2.64
CA GLN A 139 7.52 -11.89 3.80
C GLN A 139 6.36 -11.56 4.73
N LYS A 140 5.63 -12.60 5.16
CA LYS A 140 4.61 -12.49 6.22
C LYS A 140 5.17 -13.02 7.53
N GLY A 141 5.04 -12.27 8.62
CA GLY A 141 5.54 -12.67 9.93
C GLY A 141 7.03 -13.04 9.88
N THR A 142 7.33 -14.30 10.22
CA THR A 142 8.69 -14.87 10.16
C THR A 142 8.83 -15.95 9.07
N ASP A 143 7.88 -16.03 8.13
CA ASP A 143 7.89 -17.01 7.05
C ASP A 143 9.07 -16.78 6.09
N ALA A 144 9.31 -17.72 5.18
CA ALA A 144 10.27 -17.50 4.10
C ALA A 144 9.80 -16.37 3.16
N TRP A 145 10.76 -15.70 2.51
CA TRP A 145 10.46 -14.76 1.43
C TRP A 145 9.80 -15.50 0.27
N ALA A 146 8.73 -14.92 -0.26
CA ALA A 146 8.00 -15.41 -1.43
C ALA A 146 8.02 -14.36 -2.53
N ARG A 147 7.97 -14.80 -3.79
CA ARG A 147 7.81 -13.88 -4.92
C ARG A 147 6.37 -13.38 -4.96
N VAL A 148 6.22 -12.10 -5.27
CA VAL A 148 4.94 -11.46 -5.55
C VAL A 148 4.34 -12.02 -6.84
#